data_AF-A0A9D6LSN6-F1
#
_entry.id   AF-A0A9D6LSN6-F1
#
_cell.length_a   1.000
_cell.length_b   1.000
_cell.length_c   1.000
_cell.angle_alpha   90.00
_cell.angle_beta   90.00
_cell.angle_gamma   90.00
#
_symmetry.space_group_name_H-M   'P 1'
#
loop_
_entity.id
_entity.type
_entity.pdbx_description
1 polymer ?
#
loop_
_entity_poly.entity_id
_entity_poly.type
_entity_poly.pdbx_seq_one_letter_code
_entity_poly.pdbx_strand_id
1 'polypeptide(L)'
;MQFKTFGEWLRHYRLQKEISPFKMAEALGYKRVSAIYNFEYGIAPLPLTKWPAMAAILQFSMEEFLKIMERYSPDKVNEFRLIRGTAAPFEGALSGKIADAEEESLTVITPTPAWAADDHIKAYGLTDADTVFVTREIWEDSLRMAVDLLHRHQDVRLGLFQVIDESPFPAASVVAVLKEVKTICVLEPEEARRQPGTLAAHIKAAFLDALTGAEGYPEIHRVPKIYSVTVQPFLEEWTVREVENVLRHLEENGRQRHLTIKMEQAVSFSVKRR
;
A
#
# COMPACT_ATOMS: atom_id res chain seq x y z
N MET A 1 -36.82 -5.13 -7.89
CA MET A 1 -35.96 -4.74 -9.02
C MET A 1 -34.67 -5.55 -8.93
N GLN A 2 -34.24 -6.23 -9.99
CA GLN A 2 -33.01 -7.04 -9.98
C GLN A 2 -31.94 -6.30 -10.79
N PHE A 3 -30.90 -5.81 -10.11
CA PHE A 3 -29.76 -5.12 -10.73
C PHE A 3 -28.69 -6.12 -11.12
N LYS A 4 -28.01 -5.89 -12.24
CA LYS A 4 -26.95 -6.79 -12.75
C LYS A 4 -25.60 -6.53 -12.10
N THR A 5 -25.35 -5.29 -11.70
CA THR A 5 -24.07 -4.88 -11.09
C THR A 5 -24.31 -4.07 -9.82
N PHE A 6 -23.26 -3.99 -8.99
CA PHE A 6 -23.25 -3.09 -7.84
C PHE A 6 -23.41 -1.62 -8.28
N GLY A 7 -22.80 -1.22 -9.40
CA GLY A 7 -22.91 0.14 -9.93
C GLY A 7 -24.34 0.56 -10.24
N GLU A 8 -25.09 -0.33 -10.91
CA GLU A 8 -26.52 -0.09 -11.23
C GLU A 8 -27.36 0.05 -9.95
N TRP A 9 -27.13 -0.84 -8.97
CA TRP A 9 -27.79 -0.78 -7.68
C TRP A 9 -27.45 0.50 -6.93
N LEU A 10 -26.16 0.87 -6.88
CA LEU A 10 -25.63 2.05 -6.21
C LEU A 10 -26.27 3.31 -6.77
N ARG A 11 -26.31 3.45 -8.10
CA ARG A 11 -26.95 4.58 -8.78
C ARG A 11 -28.42 4.70 -8.41
N HIS A 12 -29.16 3.59 -8.42
CA HIS A 12 -30.57 3.58 -8.09
C HIS A 12 -30.81 3.96 -6.62
N TYR A 13 -30.10 3.34 -5.69
CA TYR A 13 -30.23 3.62 -4.27
C TYR A 13 -29.84 5.06 -3.92
N ARG A 14 -28.75 5.56 -4.52
CA ARG A 14 -28.31 6.95 -4.36
C ARG A 14 -29.40 7.94 -4.79
N LEU A 15 -30.04 7.71 -5.93
CA LEU A 15 -31.15 8.54 -6.41
C LEU A 15 -32.36 8.49 -5.48
N GLN A 16 -32.72 7.31 -4.96
CA GLN A 16 -33.82 7.17 -3.99
C GLN A 16 -33.56 7.91 -2.68
N LYS A 17 -32.29 8.01 -2.27
CA LYS A 17 -31.86 8.72 -1.05
C LYS A 17 -31.48 10.18 -1.30
N GLU A 18 -31.67 10.67 -2.52
CA GLU A 18 -31.33 12.04 -2.93
C GLU A 18 -29.88 12.44 -2.63
N ILE A 19 -28.96 11.45 -2.64
CA ILE A 19 -27.54 11.69 -2.40
C ILE A 19 -26.93 12.21 -3.70
N SER A 20 -26.32 13.40 -3.67
CA SER A 20 -25.67 13.94 -4.87
C SER A 20 -24.35 13.21 -5.16
N PRO A 21 -23.97 13.01 -6.44
CA PRO A 21 -22.65 12.47 -6.79
C PRO A 21 -21.50 13.33 -6.26
N PHE A 22 -21.71 14.65 -6.13
CA PHE A 22 -20.73 15.57 -5.56
C PHE A 22 -20.45 15.26 -4.08
N LYS A 23 -21.51 15.13 -3.26
CA LYS A 23 -21.40 14.80 -1.84
C LYS A 23 -20.73 13.43 -1.63
N MET A 24 -21.04 12.47 -2.50
CA MET A 24 -20.40 11.16 -2.46
C MET A 24 -18.91 11.23 -2.84
N ALA A 25 -18.55 11.99 -3.87
CA ALA A 25 -17.15 12.18 -4.26
C ALA A 25 -16.33 12.82 -3.13
N GLU A 26 -16.85 13.89 -2.52
CA GLU A 26 -16.24 14.58 -1.40
C GLU A 26 -16.02 13.65 -0.21
N ALA A 27 -17.06 12.93 0.22
CA ALA A 27 -16.99 12.02 1.37
C ALA A 27 -16.04 10.82 1.13
N LEU A 28 -15.82 10.44 -0.13
CA LEU A 28 -14.86 9.39 -0.50
C LEU A 28 -13.44 9.94 -0.77
N GLY A 29 -13.25 11.25 -0.75
CA GLY A 29 -11.96 11.91 -1.01
C GLY A 29 -11.57 11.99 -2.49
N TYR A 30 -12.53 11.93 -3.41
CA TYR A 30 -12.26 12.10 -4.84
C TYR A 30 -12.36 13.56 -5.26
N LYS A 31 -11.34 14.06 -5.97
CA LYS A 31 -11.32 15.41 -6.56
C LYS A 31 -12.33 15.62 -7.68
N ARG A 32 -12.79 14.54 -8.33
CA ARG A 32 -13.66 14.59 -9.50
C ARG A 32 -14.89 13.70 -9.32
N VAL A 33 -16.06 14.26 -9.63
CA VAL A 33 -17.35 13.54 -9.59
C VAL A 33 -17.40 12.38 -10.60
N SER A 34 -16.59 12.42 -11.66
CA SER A 34 -16.48 11.34 -12.63
C SER A 34 -16.12 9.99 -12.02
N ALA A 35 -15.40 9.97 -10.88
CA ALA A 35 -15.12 8.73 -10.17
C ALA A 35 -16.40 8.01 -9.73
N ILE A 36 -17.41 8.76 -9.25
CA ILE A 36 -18.70 8.20 -8.84
C ILE A 36 -19.43 7.61 -10.04
N TYR A 37 -19.46 8.33 -11.16
CA TYR A 37 -20.06 7.80 -12.39
C TYR A 37 -19.35 6.53 -12.88
N ASN A 38 -18.02 6.46 -12.78
CA ASN A 38 -17.29 5.26 -13.16
C ASN A 38 -17.71 4.04 -12.33
N PHE A 39 -17.98 4.21 -11.03
CA PHE A 39 -18.52 3.14 -10.19
C PHE A 39 -19.96 2.78 -10.58
N GLU A 40 -20.82 3.79 -10.79
CA GLU A 40 -22.23 3.61 -11.15
C GLU A 40 -22.42 2.89 -12.49
N TYR A 41 -21.57 3.18 -13.46
CA TYR A 41 -21.59 2.56 -14.79
C TYR A 41 -20.76 1.27 -14.85
N GLY A 42 -20.15 0.85 -13.74
CA GLY A 42 -19.31 -0.36 -13.70
C GLY A 42 -18.04 -0.25 -14.54
N ILE A 43 -17.59 0.96 -14.86
CA ILE A 43 -16.34 1.23 -15.58
C ILE A 43 -15.13 0.94 -14.68
N ALA A 44 -15.27 1.25 -13.39
CA ALA A 44 -14.26 0.97 -12.37
C ALA A 44 -14.93 0.32 -11.14
N PRO A 45 -14.27 -0.63 -10.45
CA PRO A 45 -14.76 -1.14 -9.18
C PRO A 45 -14.60 -0.11 -8.06
N LEU A 46 -15.44 -0.17 -7.03
CA LEU A 46 -15.26 0.63 -5.82
C LEU A 46 -14.09 0.04 -5.00
N PRO A 47 -13.05 0.83 -4.68
CA PRO A 47 -11.90 0.31 -3.93
C PRO A 47 -12.26 -0.15 -2.52
N LEU A 48 -11.64 -1.23 -2.05
CA LEU A 48 -11.94 -1.85 -0.75
C LEU A 48 -11.75 -0.88 0.42
N THR A 49 -10.76 0.01 0.32
CA THR A 49 -10.47 1.08 1.29
C THR A 49 -11.63 2.06 1.46
N LYS A 50 -12.45 2.22 0.41
CA LYS A 50 -13.59 3.15 0.37
C LYS A 50 -14.89 2.50 0.84
N TRP A 51 -14.91 1.18 1.06
CA TRP A 51 -16.14 0.47 1.46
C TRP A 51 -16.72 0.96 2.80
N PRO A 52 -15.94 1.22 3.87
CA PRO A 52 -16.49 1.74 5.12
C PRO A 52 -17.11 3.14 4.95
N ALA A 53 -16.43 4.02 4.21
CA ALA A 53 -16.95 5.36 3.91
C ALA A 53 -18.21 5.29 3.04
N MET A 54 -18.23 4.40 2.04
CA MET A 54 -19.41 4.14 1.23
C MET A 54 -20.58 3.63 2.08
N ALA A 55 -20.35 2.64 2.95
CA ALA A 55 -21.38 2.14 3.86
C ALA A 55 -21.97 3.26 4.73
N ALA A 56 -21.11 4.13 5.28
CA ALA A 56 -21.54 5.28 6.07
C ALA A 56 -22.38 6.28 5.25
N ILE A 57 -21.95 6.64 4.03
CA ILE A 57 -22.69 7.55 3.14
C ILE A 57 -24.07 6.99 2.79
N LEU A 58 -24.13 5.68 2.56
CA LEU A 58 -25.37 4.99 2.21
C LEU A 58 -26.24 4.64 3.43
N GLN A 59 -25.78 4.99 4.63
CA GLN A 59 -26.45 4.74 5.91
C GLN A 59 -26.68 3.25 6.19
N PHE A 60 -25.70 2.42 5.86
CA PHE A 60 -25.68 1.00 6.22
C PHE A 60 -24.66 0.73 7.31
N SER A 61 -24.96 -0.25 8.17
CA SER A 61 -23.91 -0.92 8.93
C SER A 61 -22.93 -1.62 7.97
N MET A 62 -21.71 -1.86 8.45
CA MET A 62 -20.72 -2.57 7.63
C MET A 62 -21.22 -3.97 7.22
N GLU A 63 -21.92 -4.67 8.11
CA GLU A 63 -22.44 -6.02 7.83
C GLU A 63 -23.54 -6.01 6.75
N GLU A 64 -24.47 -5.04 6.80
CA GLU A 64 -25.48 -4.85 5.76
C GLU A 64 -24.85 -4.51 4.42
N PHE A 65 -23.84 -3.63 4.43
CA PHE A 65 -23.10 -3.30 3.23
C PHE A 65 -22.38 -4.52 2.63
N LEU A 66 -21.74 -5.35 3.46
CA LEU A 66 -21.10 -6.58 3.00
C LEU A 66 -22.10 -7.57 2.42
N LYS A 67 -23.29 -7.73 3.02
CA LYS A 67 -24.37 -8.58 2.46
C LYS A 67 -24.80 -8.10 1.07
N ILE A 68 -24.84 -6.79 0.85
CA ILE A 68 -25.12 -6.21 -0.47
C ILE A 68 -23.96 -6.53 -1.43
N MET A 69 -22.72 -6.26 -1.03
CA MET A 69 -21.54 -6.51 -1.86
C MET A 69 -21.36 -7.98 -2.22
N GLU A 70 -21.73 -8.90 -1.32
CA GLU A 70 -21.58 -10.35 -1.50
C GLU A 70 -22.45 -10.87 -2.65
N ARG A 71 -23.57 -10.18 -2.93
CA ARG A 71 -24.41 -10.46 -4.09
C ARG A 71 -23.74 -10.12 -5.43
N TYR A 72 -22.88 -9.11 -5.45
CA TYR A 72 -22.32 -8.55 -6.69
C TYR A 72 -20.84 -8.86 -6.90
N SER A 73 -20.09 -9.08 -5.82
CA SER A 73 -18.64 -9.27 -5.83
C SER A 73 -18.19 -10.11 -4.61
N PRO A 74 -18.61 -11.39 -4.52
CA PRO A 74 -18.32 -12.25 -3.37
C PRO A 74 -16.82 -12.42 -3.11
N ASP A 75 -16.01 -12.51 -4.17
CA ASP A 75 -14.55 -12.61 -4.05
C ASP A 75 -13.95 -11.38 -3.35
N LYS A 76 -14.48 -10.18 -3.66
CA LYS A 76 -14.05 -8.92 -3.03
C LYS A 76 -14.52 -8.79 -1.59
N VAL A 77 -15.67 -9.39 -1.24
CA VAL A 77 -16.11 -9.48 0.16
C VAL A 77 -15.19 -10.40 0.95
N ASN A 78 -14.80 -11.54 0.39
CA ASN A 78 -13.82 -12.44 1.02
C ASN A 78 -12.46 -11.75 1.17
N GLU A 79 -12.01 -11.01 0.16
CA GLU A 79 -10.79 -10.19 0.25
C GLU A 79 -10.91 -9.14 1.36
N PHE A 80 -12.01 -8.39 1.41
CA PHE A 80 -12.27 -7.40 2.46
C PHE A 80 -12.33 -8.02 3.86
N ARG A 81 -13.00 -9.18 3.99
CA ARG A 81 -13.06 -9.95 5.24
C ARG A 81 -11.71 -10.51 5.63
N LEU A 82 -10.87 -10.94 4.68
CA LEU A 82 -9.52 -11.38 4.97
C LEU A 82 -8.67 -10.20 5.47
N ILE A 83 -8.77 -9.04 4.81
CA ILE A 83 -8.10 -7.79 5.20
C ILE A 83 -8.51 -7.33 6.60
N ARG A 84 -9.80 -7.53 6.98
CA ARG A 84 -10.35 -7.10 8.27
C ARG A 84 -10.39 -8.20 9.35
N GLY A 85 -10.30 -9.46 8.95
CA GLY A 85 -10.50 -10.67 9.75
C GLY A 85 -9.21 -11.40 10.12
N THR A 86 -8.05 -10.94 9.64
CA THR A 86 -6.72 -11.23 10.21
C THR A 86 -6.49 -10.55 11.57
N ALA A 87 -7.57 -10.44 12.38
CA ALA A 87 -7.56 -10.33 13.82
C ALA A 87 -7.82 -11.71 14.51
N ALA A 88 -7.56 -12.81 13.79
CA ALA A 88 -7.47 -14.16 14.36
C ALA A 88 -6.08 -14.75 14.05
N PRO A 89 -5.44 -15.46 14.99
CA PRO A 89 -4.05 -15.86 14.89
C PRO A 89 -3.86 -16.83 13.72
N PHE A 90 -2.87 -16.54 12.89
CA PHE A 90 -2.35 -17.49 11.92
C PHE A 90 -1.91 -18.74 12.69
N GLU A 91 -2.61 -19.87 12.51
CA GLU A 91 -2.14 -21.19 12.93
C GLU A 91 -0.92 -21.56 12.08
N GLY A 92 0.20 -21.04 12.55
CA GLY A 92 1.55 -21.24 12.07
C GLY A 92 2.51 -20.56 13.04
N ALA A 93 2.14 -20.49 14.32
CA ALA A 93 3.08 -20.08 15.34
C ALA A 93 4.11 -21.20 15.52
N LEU A 94 5.38 -20.81 15.38
CA LEU A 94 6.43 -21.24 16.29
C LEU A 94 5.80 -21.63 17.64
N SER A 95 5.89 -22.92 17.94
CA SER A 95 5.29 -23.58 19.09
C SER A 95 5.41 -22.75 20.38
N GLY A 96 4.27 -22.35 20.94
CA GLY A 96 4.18 -21.77 22.26
C GLY A 96 2.74 -21.47 22.66
N LYS A 97 2.16 -22.39 23.43
CA LYS A 97 0.80 -22.40 24.01
C LYS A 97 0.22 -21.01 24.31
N ILE A 98 -1.03 -20.79 23.89
CA ILE A 98 -1.93 -19.82 24.53
C ILE A 98 -3.25 -20.53 24.80
N ALA A 99 -3.55 -20.67 26.09
CA ALA A 99 -4.87 -20.95 26.61
C ALA A 99 -5.55 -19.62 26.95
N ASP A 100 -6.85 -19.55 26.70
CA ASP A 100 -7.87 -18.72 27.33
C ASP A 100 -7.51 -17.25 27.62
N ALA A 101 -8.01 -16.34 26.78
CA ALA A 101 -8.25 -14.96 27.19
C ALA A 101 -9.48 -14.40 26.47
N GLU A 102 -10.37 -13.86 27.30
CA GLU A 102 -11.69 -13.35 27.00
C GLU A 102 -11.66 -12.05 26.18
N GLU A 103 -12.84 -11.76 25.64
CA GLU A 103 -13.30 -10.56 24.96
C GLU A 103 -12.81 -9.26 25.63
N GLU A 104 -11.68 -8.69 25.18
CA GLU A 104 -11.16 -7.43 25.70
C GLU A 104 -11.34 -6.27 24.72
N SER A 105 -11.85 -5.18 25.29
CA SER A 105 -12.41 -4.01 24.65
C SER A 105 -11.46 -3.25 23.72
N LEU A 106 -12.05 -2.73 22.64
CA LEU A 106 -11.57 -1.61 21.84
C LEU A 106 -11.14 -0.41 22.72
N THR A 107 -9.88 -0.34 23.12
CA THR A 107 -9.31 0.89 23.68
C THR A 107 -7.86 1.14 23.22
N VAL A 108 -7.67 2.41 22.83
CA VAL A 108 -6.42 3.12 22.53
C VAL A 108 -5.83 2.87 21.13
N ILE A 109 -6.30 3.66 20.16
CA ILE A 109 -5.53 4.01 18.96
C ILE A 109 -4.28 4.75 19.46
N THR A 110 -3.12 4.09 19.46
CA THR A 110 -1.84 4.80 19.48
C THR A 110 -1.79 5.73 18.27
N PRO A 111 -1.42 7.02 18.44
CA PRO A 111 -1.38 7.95 17.32
C PRO A 111 -0.42 7.41 16.25
N THR A 112 -0.95 7.24 15.04
CA THR A 112 -0.19 6.95 13.83
C THR A 112 0.97 7.96 13.72
N PRO A 113 2.21 7.54 13.43
CA PRO A 113 3.31 8.48 13.24
C PRO A 113 2.94 9.49 12.16
N ALA A 114 3.01 10.78 12.46
CA ALA A 114 2.85 11.80 11.43
C ALA A 114 4.02 11.68 10.43
N TRP A 115 3.75 11.97 9.15
CA TRP A 115 4.82 12.11 8.16
C TRP A 115 5.81 13.18 8.64
N ALA A 116 7.10 12.82 8.69
CA ALA A 116 8.15 13.83 8.70
C ALA A 116 8.31 14.32 7.25
N ALA A 117 8.14 15.60 7.01
CA ALA A 117 8.19 16.18 5.67
C ALA A 117 9.12 17.40 5.64
N ASP A 118 9.81 17.54 4.52
CA ASP A 118 10.42 18.78 4.04
C ASP A 118 9.78 19.10 2.67
N ASP A 119 10.17 20.21 2.04
CA ASP A 119 9.58 20.68 0.77
C ASP A 119 9.71 19.65 -0.38
N HIS A 120 10.67 18.71 -0.29
CA HIS A 120 11.00 17.79 -1.37
C HIS A 120 10.81 16.29 -1.05
N ILE A 121 10.65 15.92 0.23
CA ILE A 121 10.62 14.52 0.68
C ILE A 121 9.59 14.31 1.80
N LYS A 122 9.04 13.09 1.87
CA LYS A 122 8.28 12.63 3.05
C LYS A 122 8.78 11.29 3.54
N ALA A 123 8.80 11.11 4.86
CA ALA A 123 9.17 9.88 5.55
C ALA A 123 8.08 9.43 6.53
N TYR A 124 7.82 8.13 6.55
CA TYR A 124 6.84 7.50 7.42
C TYR A 124 7.39 6.20 8.02
N GLY A 125 7.29 6.05 9.34
CA GLY A 125 7.68 4.82 10.03
C GLY A 125 9.16 4.45 9.86
N LEU A 126 10.07 5.42 9.80
CA LEU A 126 11.51 5.16 9.54
C LEU A 126 12.35 4.91 10.80
N THR A 127 11.86 5.27 11.98
CA THR A 127 12.65 5.28 13.24
C THR A 127 13.24 3.90 13.57
N ASP A 128 12.53 2.84 13.25
CA ASP A 128 12.90 1.46 13.52
C ASP A 128 12.87 0.57 12.25
N ALA A 129 12.77 1.17 11.06
CA ALA A 129 12.67 0.44 9.81
C ALA A 129 13.99 -0.22 9.40
N ASP A 130 13.94 -1.53 9.14
CA ASP A 130 15.03 -2.27 8.51
C ASP A 130 14.97 -2.14 6.99
N THR A 131 13.74 -2.14 6.45
CA THR A 131 13.46 -2.01 5.02
C THR A 131 12.62 -0.77 4.76
N VAL A 132 12.90 -0.05 3.69
CA VAL A 132 12.10 1.11 3.26
C VAL A 132 11.64 0.96 1.83
N PHE A 133 10.36 1.21 1.60
CA PHE A 133 9.83 1.38 0.25
C PHE A 133 9.90 2.84 -0.15
N VAL A 134 10.56 3.09 -1.29
CA VAL A 134 10.76 4.42 -1.84
C VAL A 134 9.93 4.57 -3.11
N THR A 135 9.16 5.63 -3.23
CA THR A 135 8.39 5.90 -4.45
C THR A 135 8.26 7.40 -4.74
N ARG A 136 7.94 7.74 -5.99
CA ARG A 136 7.49 9.08 -6.40
C ARG A 136 5.99 9.13 -6.68
N GLU A 137 5.32 7.98 -6.65
CA GLU A 137 3.95 7.84 -7.12
C GLU A 137 2.93 7.99 -5.98
N ILE A 138 1.65 8.10 -6.37
CA ILE A 138 0.50 8.30 -5.48
C ILE A 138 0.04 7.02 -4.75
N TRP A 139 0.93 6.08 -4.48
CA TRP A 139 0.60 4.85 -3.74
C TRP A 139 0.58 5.05 -2.21
N GLU A 140 0.89 6.27 -1.74
CA GLU A 140 1.10 6.65 -0.34
C GLU A 140 0.06 6.05 0.61
N ASP A 141 -1.23 6.27 0.36
CA ASP A 141 -2.30 5.84 1.28
C ASP A 141 -2.41 4.31 1.38
N SER A 142 -2.35 3.62 0.24
CA SER A 142 -2.45 2.15 0.19
C SER A 142 -1.23 1.46 0.79
N LEU A 143 -0.02 1.97 0.48
CA LEU A 143 1.22 1.50 1.07
C LEU A 143 1.25 1.75 2.57
N ARG A 144 0.87 2.95 3.03
CA ARG A 144 0.85 3.28 4.47
C ARG A 144 -0.02 2.31 5.24
N MET A 145 -1.23 2.06 4.73
CA MET A 145 -2.15 1.10 5.34
C MET A 145 -1.54 -0.30 5.40
N ALA A 146 -0.88 -0.76 4.32
CA ALA A 146 -0.21 -2.05 4.31
C ALA A 146 0.96 -2.13 5.31
N VAL A 147 1.79 -1.09 5.39
CA VAL A 147 2.89 -0.99 6.37
C VAL A 147 2.35 -1.03 7.80
N ASP A 148 1.32 -0.26 8.12
CA ASP A 148 0.74 -0.22 9.46
C ASP A 148 0.18 -1.58 9.90
N LEU A 149 -0.38 -2.34 8.96
CA LEU A 149 -0.90 -3.68 9.24
C LEU A 149 0.23 -4.67 9.46
N LEU A 150 1.26 -4.64 8.62
CA LEU A 150 2.42 -5.53 8.77
C LEU A 150 3.21 -5.25 10.05
N HIS A 151 3.38 -3.97 10.39
CA HIS A 151 4.06 -3.56 11.61
C HIS A 151 3.29 -4.07 12.85
N ARG A 152 1.98 -3.86 12.91
CA ARG A 152 1.15 -4.24 14.07
C ARG A 152 0.97 -5.73 14.25
N HIS A 153 0.88 -6.50 13.16
CA HIS A 153 0.46 -7.90 13.23
C HIS A 153 1.59 -8.91 12.96
N GLN A 154 2.70 -8.49 12.37
CA GLN A 154 3.75 -9.40 11.91
C GLN A 154 5.16 -8.97 12.34
N ASP A 155 5.29 -7.96 13.21
CA ASP A 155 6.58 -7.40 13.68
C ASP A 155 7.53 -7.02 12.53
N VAL A 156 6.96 -6.58 11.40
CA VAL A 156 7.74 -6.18 10.23
C VAL A 156 8.19 -4.73 10.40
N ARG A 157 9.52 -4.54 10.38
CA ARG A 157 10.19 -3.24 10.44
C ARG A 157 10.29 -2.60 9.05
N LEU A 158 9.15 -2.14 8.54
CA LEU A 158 9.01 -1.53 7.22
C LEU A 158 8.66 -0.05 7.35
N GLY A 159 9.33 0.78 6.57
CA GLY A 159 9.06 2.21 6.45
C GLY A 159 8.71 2.62 5.03
N LEU A 160 8.17 3.83 4.88
CA LEU A 160 7.88 4.44 3.59
C LEU A 160 8.63 5.76 3.44
N PHE A 161 9.07 6.02 2.22
CA PHE A 161 9.71 7.26 1.84
C PHE A 161 9.21 7.70 0.47
N GLN A 162 8.80 8.96 0.37
CA GLN A 162 8.32 9.55 -0.86
C GLN A 162 9.23 10.69 -1.29
N VAL A 163 9.63 10.69 -2.56
CA VAL A 163 10.23 11.88 -3.20
C VAL A 163 9.09 12.69 -3.84
N ILE A 164 8.90 13.92 -3.38
CA ILE A 164 7.84 14.83 -3.82
C ILE A 164 8.26 15.56 -5.09
N ASP A 165 9.49 16.07 -5.10
CA ASP A 165 10.07 16.83 -6.20
C ASP A 165 11.48 16.31 -6.50
N GLU A 166 11.76 16.07 -7.78
CA GLU A 166 13.03 15.55 -8.29
C GLU A 166 13.84 16.62 -9.07
N SER A 167 13.41 17.88 -9.07
CA SER A 167 14.02 18.94 -9.87
C SER A 167 14.43 20.18 -9.06
N PRO A 168 15.66 20.22 -8.50
CA PRO A 168 16.70 19.19 -8.57
C PRO A 168 16.45 18.02 -7.60
N PHE A 169 17.04 16.85 -7.89
CA PHE A 169 16.87 15.66 -7.05
C PHE A 169 17.46 15.91 -5.65
N PRO A 170 16.71 15.69 -4.54
CA PRO A 170 17.12 16.04 -3.18
C PRO A 170 18.11 15.02 -2.60
N ALA A 171 19.24 14.82 -3.27
CA ALA A 171 20.17 13.71 -3.04
C ALA A 171 20.71 13.63 -1.60
N ALA A 172 21.21 14.76 -1.06
CA ALA A 172 21.76 14.80 0.30
C ALA A 172 20.71 14.48 1.36
N SER A 173 19.49 15.03 1.22
CA SER A 173 18.37 14.78 2.14
C SER A 173 17.91 13.32 2.08
N VAL A 174 17.85 12.72 0.88
CA VAL A 174 17.56 11.30 0.69
C VAL A 174 18.56 10.43 1.43
N VAL A 175 19.86 10.70 1.30
CA VAL A 175 20.90 9.92 2.01
C VAL A 175 20.79 10.15 3.52
N ALA A 176 20.60 11.40 3.97
CA ALA A 176 20.52 11.72 5.39
C ALA A 176 19.42 10.93 6.11
N VAL A 177 18.28 10.76 5.44
CA VAL A 177 17.13 10.03 5.97
C VAL A 177 17.28 8.52 5.86
N LEU A 178 17.86 8.01 4.76
CA LEU A 178 17.88 6.57 4.46
C LEU A 178 19.19 5.86 4.84
N LYS A 179 20.23 6.57 5.28
CA LYS A 179 21.56 5.96 5.52
C LYS A 179 21.59 4.85 6.57
N GLU A 180 20.67 4.89 7.54
CA GLU A 180 20.65 3.90 8.63
C GLU A 180 19.91 2.62 8.27
N VAL A 181 19.11 2.61 7.20
CA VAL A 181 18.29 1.46 6.83
C VAL A 181 19.15 0.34 6.23
N LYS A 182 18.71 -0.91 6.36
CA LYS A 182 19.44 -2.07 5.80
C LYS A 182 19.14 -2.26 4.33
N THR A 183 17.88 -2.02 3.95
CA THR A 183 17.36 -2.31 2.61
C THR A 183 16.48 -1.17 2.10
N ILE A 184 16.66 -0.81 0.84
CA ILE A 184 15.84 0.15 0.11
C ILE A 184 15.20 -0.56 -1.08
N CYS A 185 13.88 -0.48 -1.20
CA CYS A 185 13.13 -0.98 -2.35
C CYS A 185 12.49 0.18 -3.08
N VAL A 186 12.99 0.48 -4.27
CA VAL A 186 12.50 1.60 -5.08
C VAL A 186 11.39 1.10 -5.98
N LEU A 187 10.18 1.59 -5.74
CA LEU A 187 8.96 1.24 -6.46
C LEU A 187 8.75 2.23 -7.59
N GLU A 188 8.84 1.76 -8.83
CA GLU A 188 8.69 2.59 -10.02
C GLU A 188 7.71 1.94 -11.02
N PRO A 189 6.84 2.72 -11.68
CA PRO A 189 5.98 2.18 -12.72
C PRO A 189 6.81 1.69 -13.92
N GLU A 190 6.28 0.74 -14.69
CA GLU A 190 6.95 0.19 -15.88
C GLU A 190 7.37 1.28 -16.88
N GLU A 191 6.56 2.32 -17.02
CA GLU A 191 6.84 3.48 -17.86
C GLU A 191 8.10 4.25 -17.45
N ALA A 192 8.46 4.24 -16.16
CA ALA A 192 9.66 4.93 -15.65
C ALA A 192 10.94 4.35 -16.25
N ARG A 193 10.97 3.06 -16.62
CA ARG A 193 12.13 2.43 -17.26
C ARG A 193 12.45 3.01 -18.64
N ARG A 194 11.49 3.68 -19.26
CA ARG A 194 11.65 4.30 -20.60
C ARG A 194 12.19 5.72 -20.51
N GLN A 195 12.29 6.29 -19.31
CA GLN A 195 12.79 7.64 -19.07
C GLN A 195 14.28 7.59 -18.68
N PRO A 196 15.07 8.62 -19.07
CA PRO A 196 16.44 8.74 -18.60
C PRO A 196 16.46 9.04 -17.09
N GLY A 197 17.30 8.33 -16.34
CA GLY A 197 17.48 8.56 -14.90
C GLY A 197 16.30 8.07 -14.06
N THR A 198 16.22 6.76 -13.81
CA THR A 198 15.19 6.22 -12.91
C THR A 198 15.43 6.65 -11.47
N LEU A 199 14.39 6.69 -10.64
CA LEU A 199 14.52 7.02 -9.21
C LEU A 199 15.53 6.08 -8.53
N ALA A 200 15.54 4.81 -8.91
CA ALA A 200 16.53 3.87 -8.39
C ALA A 200 17.97 4.23 -8.80
N ALA A 201 18.17 4.79 -9.99
CA ALA A 201 19.47 5.27 -10.44
C ALA A 201 19.89 6.54 -9.68
N HIS A 202 18.99 7.49 -9.48
CA HIS A 202 19.26 8.71 -8.69
C HIS A 202 19.63 8.38 -7.24
N ILE A 203 18.90 7.48 -6.58
CA ILE A 203 19.22 7.04 -5.21
C ILE A 203 20.59 6.36 -5.17
N LYS A 204 20.89 5.46 -6.11
CA LYS A 204 22.21 4.80 -6.17
C LYS A 204 23.34 5.81 -6.37
N ALA A 205 23.14 6.82 -7.22
CA ALA A 205 24.12 7.88 -7.44
C ALA A 205 24.31 8.73 -6.17
N ALA A 206 23.22 9.14 -5.51
CA ALA A 206 23.28 9.90 -4.25
C ALA A 206 24.06 9.16 -3.15
N PHE A 207 23.82 7.86 -2.99
CA PHE A 207 24.59 7.04 -2.04
C PHE A 207 26.06 6.86 -2.44
N LEU A 208 26.38 6.85 -3.74
CA LEU A 208 27.76 6.79 -4.20
C LEU A 208 28.50 8.11 -3.94
N ASP A 209 27.85 9.25 -4.18
CA ASP A 209 28.39 10.57 -3.87
C ASP A 209 28.68 10.70 -2.37
N ALA A 210 27.74 10.29 -1.52
CA ALA A 210 27.94 10.26 -0.08
C ALA A 210 29.09 9.32 0.34
N LEU A 211 29.20 8.13 -0.27
CA LEU A 211 30.27 7.17 0.03
C LEU A 211 31.65 7.70 -0.36
N THR A 212 31.74 8.53 -1.40
CA THR A 212 32.99 9.15 -1.86
C THR A 212 33.30 10.47 -1.14
N GLY A 213 32.43 10.91 -0.22
CA GLY A 213 32.63 12.12 0.58
C GLY A 213 32.38 13.41 -0.20
N ALA A 214 31.47 13.39 -1.17
CA ALA A 214 31.07 14.59 -1.90
C ALA A 214 30.57 15.69 -0.94
N GLU A 215 30.89 16.95 -1.27
CA GLU A 215 30.52 18.10 -0.45
C GLU A 215 29.00 18.20 -0.27
N GLY A 216 28.55 18.49 0.96
CA GLY A 216 27.13 18.63 1.30
C GLY A 216 26.39 17.31 1.56
N TYR A 217 27.01 16.14 1.34
CA TYR A 217 26.43 14.85 1.70
C TYR A 217 26.80 14.43 3.12
N PRO A 218 25.92 13.68 3.81
CA PRO A 218 26.25 13.09 5.10
C PRO A 218 27.34 12.02 4.94
N GLU A 219 28.22 11.91 5.94
CA GLU A 219 29.18 10.83 6.00
C GLU A 219 28.47 9.48 6.17
N ILE A 220 28.83 8.52 5.33
CA ILE A 220 28.34 7.14 5.39
C ILE A 220 29.51 6.16 5.23
N HIS A 221 29.38 5.00 5.88
CA HIS A 221 30.37 3.92 5.79
C HIS A 221 29.83 2.67 5.08
N ARG A 222 28.55 2.69 4.71
CA ARG A 222 27.87 1.59 4.02
C ARG A 222 26.80 2.14 3.09
N VAL A 223 26.57 1.41 2.00
CA VAL A 223 25.41 1.63 1.13
C VAL A 223 24.37 0.55 1.44
N PRO A 224 23.09 0.91 1.71
CA PRO A 224 22.01 -0.06 1.89
C PRO A 224 21.86 -0.97 0.67
N LYS A 225 21.25 -2.14 0.87
CA LYS A 225 20.87 -2.99 -0.27
C LYS A 225 19.75 -2.31 -1.06
N ILE A 226 20.06 -1.78 -2.24
CA ILE A 226 19.08 -1.08 -3.09
C ILE A 226 18.52 -2.06 -4.14
N TYR A 227 17.21 -2.26 -4.12
CA TYR A 227 16.43 -3.03 -5.09
C TYR A 227 15.59 -2.10 -5.95
N SER A 228 15.53 -2.36 -7.25
CA SER A 228 14.59 -1.69 -8.16
C SER A 228 13.40 -2.62 -8.40
N VAL A 229 12.21 -2.14 -8.07
CA VAL A 229 10.96 -2.88 -8.15
C VAL A 229 10.10 -2.18 -9.19
N THR A 230 9.77 -2.90 -10.25
CA THR A 230 8.91 -2.40 -11.31
C THR A 230 7.48 -2.82 -11.08
N VAL A 231 6.63 -1.82 -11.02
CA VAL A 231 5.20 -1.94 -10.76
C VAL A 231 4.48 -1.85 -12.09
N GLN A 232 3.65 -2.83 -12.40
CA GLN A 232 2.90 -2.81 -13.66
C GLN A 232 1.74 -1.81 -13.60
N PRO A 233 1.33 -1.24 -14.76
CA PRO A 233 0.51 -0.02 -14.81
C PRO A 233 -0.90 -0.17 -14.22
N PHE A 234 -1.37 -1.41 -14.09
CA PHE A 234 -2.69 -1.76 -13.57
C PHE A 234 -2.70 -1.93 -12.04
N LEU A 235 -1.55 -1.82 -11.36
CA LEU A 235 -1.50 -1.85 -9.90
C LEU A 235 -1.76 -0.44 -9.36
N GLU A 236 -3.04 -0.15 -9.15
CA GLU A 236 -3.50 1.15 -8.66
C GLU A 236 -3.43 1.27 -7.13
N GLU A 237 -3.50 0.15 -6.41
CA GLU A 237 -3.44 0.09 -4.94
C GLU A 237 -2.51 -1.04 -4.48
N TRP A 238 -1.79 -0.80 -3.39
CA TRP A 238 -0.99 -1.82 -2.73
C TRP A 238 -1.77 -2.53 -1.63
N THR A 239 -1.81 -3.84 -1.72
CA THR A 239 -2.32 -4.75 -0.69
C THR A 239 -1.18 -5.23 0.21
N VAL A 240 -1.52 -5.69 1.42
CA VAL A 240 -0.56 -6.36 2.32
C VAL A 240 0.15 -7.51 1.61
N ARG A 241 -0.60 -8.29 0.82
CA ARG A 241 -0.07 -9.42 0.06
C ARG A 241 1.01 -9.01 -0.94
N GLU A 242 0.84 -7.89 -1.64
CA GLU A 242 1.85 -7.41 -2.59
C GLU A 242 3.10 -6.95 -1.88
N VAL A 243 2.96 -6.29 -0.73
CA VAL A 243 4.09 -5.93 0.12
C VAL A 243 4.82 -7.20 0.61
N GLU A 244 4.10 -8.20 1.12
CA GLU A 244 4.66 -9.49 1.55
C GLU A 244 5.38 -10.22 0.40
N ASN A 245 4.83 -10.19 -0.81
CA ASN A 245 5.47 -10.81 -1.99
C ASN A 245 6.81 -10.14 -2.31
N VAL A 246 6.89 -8.81 -2.19
CA VAL A 246 8.16 -8.08 -2.33
C VAL A 246 9.12 -8.53 -1.23
N LEU A 247 8.71 -8.47 0.03
CA LEU A 247 9.57 -8.84 1.17
C LEU A 247 10.11 -10.27 1.05
N ARG A 248 9.23 -11.23 0.71
CA ARG A 248 9.61 -12.62 0.46
C ARG A 248 10.64 -12.76 -0.66
N HIS A 249 10.48 -12.00 -1.74
CA HIS A 249 11.48 -12.01 -2.82
C HIS A 249 12.85 -11.49 -2.32
N LEU A 250 12.87 -10.47 -1.45
CA LEU A 250 14.13 -9.95 -0.88
C LEU A 250 14.85 -11.01 -0.05
N GLU A 251 14.10 -11.81 0.72
CA GLU A 251 14.62 -12.90 1.55
C GLU A 251 15.11 -14.08 0.72
N GLU A 252 14.28 -14.57 -0.20
CA GLU A 252 14.57 -15.78 -1.00
C GLU A 252 15.61 -15.51 -2.11
N ASN A 253 15.58 -14.31 -2.69
CA ASN A 253 16.34 -13.98 -3.91
C ASN A 253 17.24 -12.76 -3.71
N GLY A 254 17.78 -12.55 -2.51
CA GLY A 254 18.51 -11.33 -2.12
C GLY A 254 19.73 -10.93 -2.98
N ARG A 255 20.17 -11.76 -3.93
CA ARG A 255 21.17 -11.42 -4.96
C ARG A 255 20.57 -10.70 -6.17
N GLN A 256 19.32 -10.98 -6.53
CA GLN A 256 18.62 -10.34 -7.63
C GLN A 256 18.17 -8.94 -7.20
N ARG A 257 18.70 -7.90 -7.84
CA ARG A 257 18.45 -6.49 -7.49
C ARG A 257 17.30 -5.84 -8.27
N HIS A 258 16.64 -6.61 -9.14
CA HIS A 258 15.54 -6.15 -9.96
C HIS A 258 14.36 -7.11 -9.86
N LEU A 259 13.20 -6.59 -9.47
CA LEU A 259 11.93 -7.30 -9.34
C LEU A 259 10.88 -6.66 -10.25
N THR A 260 9.94 -7.46 -10.75
CA THR A 260 8.72 -6.97 -11.38
C THR A 260 7.52 -7.56 -10.66
N ILE A 261 6.61 -6.70 -10.21
CA ILE A 261 5.33 -7.09 -9.61
C ILE A 261 4.28 -7.13 -10.72
N LYS A 262 3.63 -8.28 -10.89
CA LYS A 262 2.55 -8.50 -11.86
C LYS A 262 1.25 -8.81 -11.12
N MET A 263 0.09 -8.46 -11.68
CA MET A 263 -1.23 -8.76 -11.07
C MET A 263 -1.60 -10.25 -11.08
N GLU A 264 -0.74 -11.13 -11.59
CA GLU A 264 -0.93 -12.58 -11.55
C GLU A 264 0.12 -13.24 -10.66
N GLN A 265 -0.01 -13.02 -9.35
CA GLN A 265 0.39 -14.01 -8.34
C GLN A 265 -0.73 -14.31 -7.33
N ALA A 266 -1.97 -13.95 -7.68
CA ALA A 266 -3.14 -14.71 -7.29
C ALA A 266 -3.31 -15.85 -8.32
N VAL A 267 -3.10 -17.10 -7.88
CA VAL A 267 -3.32 -18.36 -8.62
C VAL A 267 -2.18 -18.79 -9.57
N SER A 268 -1.18 -19.50 -9.03
CA SER A 268 -0.83 -20.88 -9.45
C SER A 268 0.28 -21.45 -8.57
N PHE A 269 -0.08 -22.26 -7.58
CA PHE A 269 0.87 -23.23 -7.02
C PHE A 269 0.91 -24.44 -7.95
N SER A 270 1.97 -24.57 -8.73
CA SER A 270 2.35 -25.86 -9.30
C SER A 270 2.80 -26.74 -8.14
N VAL A 271 1.90 -27.58 -7.64
CA VAL A 271 2.29 -28.73 -6.83
C VAL A 271 3.04 -29.68 -7.75
N LYS A 272 4.38 -29.68 -7.66
CA LYS A 272 5.16 -30.82 -8.14
C LYS A 272 4.78 -32.01 -7.27
N ARG A 273 3.94 -32.90 -7.81
CA ARG A 273 3.78 -34.24 -7.27
C ARG A 273 5.16 -34.91 -7.27
N ARG A 274 5.64 -35.28 -6.09
CA ARG A 274 6.58 -36.40 -5.95
C ARG A 274 5.76 -37.68 -5.77
#